data_AF-A0A6B3HS22-F1
#
_entry.id   AF-A0A6B3HS22-F1
#
_cell.length_a   1.000
_cell.length_b   1.000
_cell.length_c   1.000
_cell.angle_alpha   90.00
_cell.angle_beta   90.00
_cell.angle_gamma   90.00
#
_symmetry.space_group_name_H-M   'P 1'
#
loop_
_entity.id
_entity.type
_entity.pdbx_description
1 polymer ?
#
loop_
_entity_poly.entity_id
_entity_poly.type
_entity_poly.pdbx_seq_one_letter_code
_entity_poly.pdbx_strand_id
1 'polypeptide(L)' 'APAIDVPPCVQQATGRSTPALALDEGTYQGTDAFLVVLPHPSDPTRVQAYVVAASCVDTAPGSTGRLLLTEAYDRP' A
#
# COMPACT_ATOMS: atom_id res chain seq x y z
N ALA A 1 -16.30 -8.55 -4.67
CA ALA A 1 -15.89 -7.14 -4.56
C ALA A 1 -15.14 -6.78 -5.83
N PRO A 2 -15.22 -5.53 -6.33
CA PRO A 2 -14.37 -5.10 -7.44
C PRO A 2 -12.89 -5.29 -7.06
N ALA A 3 -12.07 -5.73 -8.02
CA ALA A 3 -10.64 -5.81 -7.82
C ALA A 3 -10.09 -4.37 -7.76
N ILE A 4 -9.32 -4.06 -6.72
CA ILE A 4 -8.58 -2.81 -6.64
C ILE A 4 -7.28 -3.02 -7.41
N ASP A 5 -7.08 -2.25 -8.47
CA ASP A 5 -5.89 -2.31 -9.30
C ASP A 5 -4.73 -1.57 -8.62
N VAL A 6 -4.01 -2.28 -7.75
CA VAL A 6 -2.80 -1.77 -7.10
C VAL A 6 -1.62 -1.87 -8.08
N PRO A 7 -0.85 -0.78 -8.30
CA PRO A 7 0.36 -0.84 -9.11
C PRO A 7 1.31 -1.94 -8.62
N PRO A 8 1.90 -2.76 -9.50
CA PRO A 8 2.74 -3.89 -9.07
C PRO A 8 3.90 -3.50 -8.15
N CYS A 9 4.55 -2.35 -8.39
CA CYS A 9 5.64 -1.87 -7.53
C CYS A 9 5.17 -1.54 -6.11
N VAL A 10 3.94 -1.03 -5.98
CA VAL A 10 3.31 -0.70 -4.70
C VAL A 10 2.94 -1.98 -3.97
N GLN A 11 2.30 -2.93 -4.65
CA GLN A 11 1.95 -4.22 -4.05
C GLN A 11 3.20 -4.96 -3.55
N GLN A 12 4.28 -4.98 -4.35
CA GLN A 12 5.55 -5.58 -3.97
C GLN A 12 6.18 -4.91 -2.75
N ALA A 13 6.06 -3.59 -2.60
CA ALA A 13 6.58 -2.85 -1.45
C ALA A 13 5.93 -3.25 -0.12
N THR A 14 4.68 -3.72 -0.15
CA THR A 14 4.01 -4.25 1.05
C THR A 14 4.58 -5.61 1.49
N GLY A 15 5.28 -6.32 0.60
CA GLY A 15 5.71 -7.70 0.82
C GLY A 15 4.55 -8.70 0.87
N ARG A 16 3.34 -8.30 0.46
CA ARG A 16 2.12 -9.12 0.54
C ARG A 16 1.47 -9.26 -0.82
N SER A 17 0.80 -10.40 -1.05
CA SER A 17 -0.04 -10.66 -2.22
C SER A 17 -1.54 -10.62 -1.89
N THR A 18 -1.88 -10.26 -0.64
CA THR A 18 -3.27 -10.16 -0.19
C THR A 18 -3.98 -9.04 -0.96
N PRO A 19 -5.21 -9.27 -1.47
CA PRO A 19 -5.99 -8.24 -2.13
C PRO A 19 -6.18 -7.02 -1.24
N ALA A 20 -6.02 -5.83 -1.83
CA ALA A 20 -6.25 -4.58 -1.11
C ALA A 20 -7.73 -4.37 -0.79
N LEU A 21 -7.97 -3.82 0.40
CA LEU A 21 -9.28 -3.34 0.84
C LEU A 21 -9.55 -1.92 0.32
N ALA A 22 -8.50 -1.11 0.21
CA ALA A 22 -8.54 0.23 -0.33
C ALA A 22 -7.18 0.60 -0.96
N LEU A 23 -7.24 1.47 -1.95
CA LEU A 23 -6.11 2.16 -2.56
C LEU A 23 -6.50 3.63 -2.69
N ASP A 24 -5.58 4.52 -2.30
CA ASP A 24 -5.73 5.95 -2.49
C ASP A 24 -4.39 6.59 -2.87
N GLU A 25 -4.44 7.74 -3.52
CA GLU A 25 -3.28 8.51 -3.98
C GLU A 25 -3.26 9.87 -3.28
N GLY A 26 -2.08 10.31 -2.86
CA GLY A 26 -1.93 11.61 -2.23
C GLY A 26 -0.48 11.95 -1.92
N THR A 27 -0.28 12.79 -0.92
CA THR A 27 1.05 13.23 -0.50
C THR A 27 1.28 12.88 0.97
N TYR A 28 2.40 12.24 1.27
CA TYR A 28 2.84 11.92 2.62
C TYR A 28 4.17 12.62 2.90
N GLN A 29 4.16 13.53 3.89
CA GLN A 29 5.35 14.31 4.28
C GLN A 29 6.06 14.99 3.09
N GLY A 30 5.28 15.53 2.14
CA GLY A 30 5.81 16.19 0.94
C GLY A 30 6.28 15.26 -0.18
N THR A 31 6.07 13.94 -0.05
CA THR A 31 6.36 12.95 -1.10
C THR A 31 5.05 12.41 -1.68
N ASP A 32 4.91 12.39 -3.00
CA ASP A 32 3.78 11.73 -3.65
C ASP A 32 3.79 10.23 -3.32
N ALA A 33 2.63 9.71 -2.92
CA ALA A 33 2.52 8.39 -2.34
C ALA A 33 1.17 7.73 -2.60
N PHE A 34 1.20 6.40 -2.64
CA PHE A 34 0.03 5.55 -2.56
C PHE A 34 -0.21 5.11 -1.12
N LEU A 35 -1.46 5.19 -0.67
CA LEU A 35 -1.95 4.52 0.54
C LEU A 35 -2.61 3.21 0.13
N VAL A 36 -2.10 2.09 0.64
CA VAL A 36 -2.71 0.77 0.47
C VAL A 36 -3.14 0.22 1.82
N VAL A 37 -4.40 -0.19 1.91
CA VAL A 37 -4.95 -0.82 3.11
C VAL A 37 -5.17 -2.30 2.84
N LEU A 38 -4.50 -3.15 3.62
CA LEU A 38 -4.64 -4.61 3.58
C LEU A 38 -5.29 -5.14 4.87
N PRO A 39 -5.90 -6.34 4.85
CA PRO A 39 -6.27 -7.03 6.08
C PRO A 39 -5.04 -7.26 6.96
N HIS A 40 -5.18 -7.02 8.27
CA HIS A 40 -4.09 -7.32 9.20
C HIS A 40 -3.80 -8.84 9.20
N PRO A 41 -2.52 -9.27 9.23
CA PRO A 41 -2.16 -10.67 8.97
C PRO A 41 -2.64 -11.66 10.03
N SER A 42 -2.83 -11.20 11.28
CA SER A 42 -3.15 -12.06 12.42
C SER A 42 -4.34 -11.59 13.26
N ASP A 43 -4.88 -10.39 12.99
CA ASP A 43 -5.91 -9.77 13.82
C ASP A 43 -7.06 -9.29 12.92
N PRO A 44 -8.18 -10.02 12.85
CA PRO A 44 -9.28 -9.66 11.97
C PRO A 44 -10.00 -8.36 12.37
N THR A 45 -9.75 -7.85 13.59
CA THR A 45 -10.31 -6.58 14.07
C THR A 45 -9.50 -5.37 13.62
N ARG A 46 -8.39 -5.58 12.89
CA ARG A 46 -7.48 -4.53 12.46
C ARG A 46 -7.21 -4.56 10.96
N VAL A 47 -6.73 -3.45 10.45
CA VAL A 47 -6.21 -3.29 9.09
C VAL A 47 -4.76 -2.83 9.15
N GLN A 48 -4.00 -3.12 8.11
CA GLN A 48 -2.64 -2.67 7.96
C GLN A 48 -2.57 -1.66 6.81
N ALA A 49 -2.19 -0.43 7.13
CA ALA A 49 -1.94 0.62 6.16
C ALA A 49 -0.45 0.64 5.77
N TYR A 50 -0.20 0.79 4.48
CA TYR A 50 1.11 0.96 3.88
C TYR A 50 1.12 2.24 3.07
N VAL A 51 2.07 3.13 3.33
CA VAL A 51 2.30 4.30 2.49
C VAL A 51 3.55 4.03 1.66
N VAL A 52 3.42 4.05 0.34
CA VAL A 52 4.50 3.73 -0.60
C VAL A 52 4.75 4.93 -1.51
N ALA A 53 6.00 5.33 -1.67
CA ALA A 53 6.35 6.43 -2.56
C ALA A 53 5.90 6.13 -4.00
N ALA A 54 5.19 7.08 -4.61
CA ALA A 54 4.62 6.96 -5.94
C ALA A 54 5.69 6.92 -7.03
N SER A 55 6.90 7.42 -6.76
CA SER A 55 8.03 7.42 -7.72
C SER A 55 8.35 6.04 -8.30
N CYS A 56 7.88 4.95 -7.67
CA CYS A 56 8.05 3.59 -8.18
C CYS A 56 7.31 3.31 -9.50
N VAL A 57 6.26 4.07 -9.82
CA VAL A 57 5.56 3.91 -11.11
C VAL A 57 6.34 4.53 -12.26
N ASP A 58 7.18 5.53 -11.98
CA ASP A 58 8.01 6.23 -12.96
C ASP A 58 9.41 5.61 -13.11
N THR A 59 9.76 4.63 -12.27
CA THR A 59 11.09 3.99 -12.30
C THR A 59 11.11 2.75 -13.19
N ALA A 60 12.33 2.29 -13.49
CA ALA A 60 12.54 1.12 -14.34
C ALA A 60 11.74 -0.11 -13.86
N PRO A 61 11.22 -0.95 -14.78
CA PRO A 61 10.46 -2.15 -14.44
C PRO A 61 11.25 -3.04 -13.45
N GLY A 62 10.64 -3.34 -12.31
CA GLY A 62 11.23 -4.18 -11.26
C GLY A 62 11.76 -3.44 -10.03
N SER A 63 11.69 -2.11 -9.97
CA SER A 63 11.91 -1.40 -8.72
C SER A 63 10.75 -1.62 -7.75
N THR A 64 11.02 -2.20 -6.60
CA THR A 64 10.07 -2.21 -5.48
C THR A 64 9.84 -0.78 -5.02
N GLY A 65 8.58 -0.40 -4.78
CA GLY A 65 8.28 0.91 -4.22
C GLY A 65 8.94 1.12 -2.85
N ARG A 66 9.30 2.36 -2.53
CA ARG A 66 9.88 2.68 -1.22
C ARG A 66 8.76 2.79 -0.19
N LEU A 67 8.79 1.93 0.81
CA LEU A 67 7.86 1.99 1.93
C LEU A 67 8.20 3.19 2.83
N LEU A 68 7.25 4.09 3.01
CA LEU A 68 7.37 5.31 3.81
C LEU A 68 6.75 5.13 5.20
N LEU A 69 5.67 4.37 5.29
CA LEU A 69 4.98 4.06 6.56
C LEU A 69 4.38 2.65 6.50
N THR A 70 4.36 1.98 7.65
CA THR A 70 3.55 0.79 7.90
C THR A 70 2.95 0.90 9.28
N GLU A 71 1.62 0.95 9.35
CA GLU A 71 0.92 1.14 10.62
C GLU A 71 -0.41 0.39 10.63
N ALA A 72 -0.81 -0.11 11.80
CA ALA A 72 -2.01 -0.91 11.96
C ALA A 72 -3.09 -0.11 12.70
N TYR A 73 -4.31 -0.14 12.18
CA TYR A 73 -5.45 0.61 12.72
C TYR A 73 -6.61 -0.33 13.02
N ASP A 74 -7.45 0.05 13.98
CA ASP A 74 -8.67 -0.69 14.28
C ASP A 74 -9.67 -0.57 13.12
N ARG A 75 -10.35 -1.67 12.81
CA ARG A 75 -11.40 -1.71 11.80
C ARG A 75 -12.69 -1.14 12.43
N PRO A 76 -13.31 -0.11 11.81
CA PRO A 76 -14.58 0.43 12.27
C PRO A 76 -15.75 -0.53 12.06
#